data_AF-A0A2N2THJ5-F1
#
_entry.id   AF-A0A2N2THJ5-F1
#
_cell.length_a   1.000
_cell.length_b   1.000
_cell.length_c   1.000
_cell.angle_alpha   90.00
_cell.angle_beta   90.00
_cell.angle_gamma   90.00
#
_symmetry.space_group_name_H-M   'P 1'
#
loop_
_entity.id
_entity.type
_entity.pdbx_description
1 polymer ?
#
loop_
_entity_poly.entity_id
_entity_poly.type
_entity_poly.pdbx_seq_one_letter_code
_entity_poly.pdbx_strand_id
1 'polypeptide(L)'
;MSNVPLAEYTSSRSRSRALGLSLLLGVTCVASAQTQGQSPTQSIYTCVDGNGRRITSDRPIKECLDREQRELGSSGTVRRVIPPSYTAEERARMAAERKAEQMEIARINEERRRERALLIRYPNKDVHDRERADALSQVDDVMGAVRKREETLAEQRKQIDAEMEFYQGDREKAPPWLRRKLEDNEEQVFVQKRFLDEQTKEKERINARFDEELGKLRQLWATGSTSGSATLSR
;
A
#
# COMPACT_ATOMS: atom_id res chain seq x y z
N MET A 1 18.18 53.46 0.72
CA MET A 1 17.00 54.04 0.05
C MET A 1 16.86 53.32 -1.28
N SER A 2 16.17 52.17 -1.27
CA SER A 2 14.93 51.91 -2.06
C SER A 2 15.26 51.41 -3.48
N ASN A 3 14.74 50.33 -4.05
CA ASN A 3 13.62 49.44 -3.73
C ASN A 3 13.82 48.12 -4.50
N VAL A 4 13.45 47.00 -3.89
CA VAL A 4 13.32 45.66 -4.52
C VAL A 4 11.86 45.48 -4.93
N PRO A 5 11.51 45.01 -6.14
CA PRO A 5 10.14 44.61 -6.43
C PRO A 5 9.92 43.14 -6.03
N LEU A 6 8.97 42.94 -5.12
CA LEU A 6 8.43 41.64 -4.74
C LEU A 6 7.50 41.14 -5.88
N ALA A 7 7.77 39.95 -6.40
CA ALA A 7 6.87 39.26 -7.32
C ALA A 7 5.68 38.68 -6.54
N GLU A 8 4.48 39.13 -6.91
CA GLU A 8 3.22 38.76 -6.28
C GLU A 8 2.81 37.32 -6.62
N TYR A 9 2.45 36.58 -5.59
CA TYR A 9 1.93 35.22 -5.62
C TYR A 9 0.44 35.23 -6.02
N THR A 10 0.11 34.90 -7.27
CA THR A 10 -1.29 34.81 -7.71
C THR A 10 -1.87 33.43 -7.39
N SER A 11 -2.60 33.35 -6.28
CA SER A 11 -3.45 32.21 -5.90
C SER A 11 -4.75 32.20 -6.71
N SER A 12 -4.97 31.13 -7.48
CA SER A 12 -6.20 30.89 -8.24
C SER A 12 -7.30 30.33 -7.32
N ARG A 13 -8.20 31.22 -6.87
CA ARG A 13 -9.49 30.86 -6.26
C ARG A 13 -10.51 30.59 -7.37
N SER A 14 -10.84 29.31 -7.62
CA SER A 14 -11.99 28.97 -8.44
C SER A 14 -13.29 29.20 -7.63
N ARG A 15 -14.22 29.91 -8.26
CA ARG A 15 -15.44 30.46 -7.65
C ARG A 15 -16.55 29.42 -7.62
N SER A 16 -17.20 29.36 -6.47
CA SER A 16 -18.51 28.76 -6.22
C SER A 16 -19.56 29.23 -7.23
N ARG A 17 -20.35 28.28 -7.75
CA ARG A 17 -21.66 28.57 -8.36
C ARG A 17 -22.74 28.07 -7.42
N ALA A 18 -23.44 29.03 -6.81
CA ALA A 18 -24.72 28.83 -6.15
C ALA A 18 -25.86 29.11 -7.14
N LEU A 19 -27.06 28.65 -6.73
CA LEU A 19 -28.41 28.91 -7.23
C LEU A 19 -29.01 27.93 -8.25
N GLY A 20 -29.92 27.12 -7.72
CA GLY A 20 -31.01 26.45 -8.39
C GLY A 20 -32.12 26.14 -7.38
N LEU A 21 -32.85 27.19 -6.97
CA LEU A 21 -34.05 27.13 -6.14
C LEU A 21 -35.21 26.59 -7.01
N SER A 22 -35.85 25.50 -6.61
CA SER A 22 -37.17 25.12 -7.15
C SER A 22 -38.02 24.51 -6.05
N LEU A 23 -39.01 25.32 -5.69
CA LEU A 23 -40.12 25.13 -4.77
C LEU A 23 -41.17 24.26 -5.45
N LEU A 24 -41.58 23.15 -4.82
CA LEU A 24 -42.87 22.51 -5.10
C LEU A 24 -43.46 21.94 -3.80
N LEU A 25 -44.52 22.61 -3.34
CA LEU A 25 -45.50 22.16 -2.35
C LEU A 25 -46.10 20.82 -2.77
N GLY A 26 -46.32 19.92 -1.79
CA GLY A 26 -47.03 18.67 -2.05
C GLY A 26 -47.40 17.92 -0.78
N VAL A 27 -48.43 18.43 -0.08
CA VAL A 27 -49.45 17.70 0.68
C VAL A 27 -48.96 16.60 1.66
N THR A 28 -49.10 16.95 2.93
CA THR A 28 -49.18 16.04 4.08
C THR A 28 -50.28 14.99 3.91
N CYS A 29 -49.89 13.72 3.75
CA CYS A 29 -50.72 12.58 4.10
C CYS A 29 -50.03 11.81 5.23
N VAL A 30 -50.47 12.05 6.46
CA VAL A 30 -50.17 11.19 7.61
C VAL A 30 -50.94 9.89 7.38
N ALA A 31 -50.31 8.96 6.66
CA ALA A 31 -50.77 7.59 6.57
C ALA A 31 -50.34 6.90 7.88
N SER A 32 -51.27 6.86 8.84
CA SER A 32 -51.22 5.96 9.98
C SER A 32 -51.21 4.53 9.44
N ALA A 33 -50.02 3.99 9.16
CA ALA A 33 -49.85 2.58 8.89
C ALA A 33 -50.23 1.84 10.18
N GLN A 34 -51.43 1.26 10.15
CA GLN A 34 -51.87 0.33 11.17
C GLN A 34 -50.82 -0.77 11.25
N THR A 35 -50.07 -0.79 12.35
CA THR A 35 -49.45 -2.00 12.86
C THR A 35 -50.59 -3.00 13.03
N GLN A 36 -50.85 -3.79 11.99
CA GLN A 36 -51.54 -5.06 12.15
C GLN A 36 -50.64 -5.87 13.09
N GLY A 37 -50.96 -5.81 14.38
CA GLY A 37 -50.48 -6.78 15.33
C GLY A 37 -50.91 -8.13 14.76
N GLN A 38 -49.96 -8.84 14.16
CA GLN A 38 -50.14 -10.25 13.87
C GLN A 38 -50.56 -10.86 15.20
N SER A 39 -51.81 -11.33 15.27
CA SER A 39 -52.23 -12.18 16.39
C SER A 39 -51.16 -13.26 16.53
N PRO A 40 -50.60 -13.50 17.73
CA PRO A 40 -49.57 -14.50 17.87
C PRO A 40 -50.16 -15.83 17.40
N THR A 41 -49.76 -16.33 16.23
CA THR A 41 -50.02 -17.72 15.88
C THR A 41 -49.38 -18.53 16.99
N GLN A 42 -50.21 -19.14 17.85
CA GLN A 42 -49.74 -19.92 18.97
C GLN A 42 -48.90 -21.08 18.42
N SER A 43 -47.59 -20.98 18.60
CA SER A 43 -46.62 -21.99 18.20
C SER A 43 -46.01 -22.59 19.47
N ILE A 44 -46.04 -23.91 19.58
CA ILE A 44 -45.51 -24.62 20.76
C ILE A 44 -44.10 -25.09 20.41
N TYR A 45 -43.12 -24.70 21.21
CA TYR A 45 -41.74 -25.16 21.12
C TYR A 45 -41.56 -26.43 21.96
N THR A 46 -40.90 -27.45 21.42
CA THR A 46 -40.56 -28.67 22.15
C THR A 46 -39.09 -29.05 21.96
N CYS A 47 -38.45 -29.50 23.03
CA CYS A 47 -37.10 -30.06 23.01
C CYS A 47 -36.97 -31.20 24.03
N VAL A 48 -35.86 -31.94 23.96
CA VAL A 48 -35.51 -32.99 24.93
C VAL A 48 -34.25 -32.54 25.66
N ASP A 49 -34.31 -32.43 27.00
CA ASP A 49 -33.16 -32.02 27.82
C ASP A 49 -32.06 -33.09 27.89
N GLY A 50 -30.94 -32.79 28.55
CA GLY A 50 -29.82 -33.73 28.73
C GLY A 50 -30.16 -34.99 29.55
N ASN A 51 -31.29 -34.98 30.27
CA ASN A 51 -31.78 -36.09 31.09
C ASN A 51 -32.87 -36.92 30.37
N GLY A 52 -33.15 -36.62 29.10
CA GLY A 52 -34.16 -37.31 28.29
C GLY A 52 -35.60 -36.85 28.53
N ARG A 53 -35.82 -35.77 29.31
CA ARG A 53 -37.16 -35.23 29.58
C ARG A 53 -37.59 -34.27 28.47
N ARG A 54 -38.83 -34.42 28.01
CA ARG A 54 -39.44 -33.49 27.04
C ARG A 54 -39.90 -32.21 27.73
N ILE A 55 -39.42 -31.07 27.23
CA ILE A 55 -39.86 -29.74 27.61
C ILE A 55 -40.74 -29.18 26.49
N THR A 56 -41.82 -28.50 26.86
CA THR A 56 -42.77 -27.85 25.96
C THR A 56 -43.06 -26.45 26.47
N SER A 57 -43.05 -25.45 25.60
CA SER A 57 -43.32 -24.06 25.98
C SER A 57 -43.90 -23.28 24.81
N ASP A 58 -44.77 -22.31 25.10
CA ASP A 58 -45.34 -21.40 24.10
C ASP A 58 -44.33 -20.32 23.61
N ARG A 59 -43.11 -20.35 24.16
CA ARG A 59 -41.99 -19.46 23.81
C ARG A 59 -40.71 -20.29 23.61
N PRO A 60 -39.69 -19.77 22.88
CA PRO A 60 -38.42 -20.47 22.72
C PRO A 60 -37.80 -20.88 24.06
N ILE A 61 -37.35 -22.13 24.15
CA ILE A 61 -36.91 -22.75 25.41
C ILE A 61 -35.44 -22.41 25.62
N LYS A 62 -35.13 -21.58 26.62
CA LYS A 62 -33.77 -21.12 26.89
C LYS A 62 -32.83 -22.24 27.36
N GLU A 63 -33.36 -23.25 28.08
CA GLU A 63 -32.54 -24.39 28.51
C GLU A 63 -32.11 -25.30 27.35
N CYS A 64 -32.74 -25.17 26.19
CA CYS A 64 -32.48 -25.99 25.00
C CYS A 64 -31.77 -25.19 23.88
N LEU A 65 -31.07 -24.10 24.21
CA LEU A 65 -30.32 -23.33 23.22
C LEU A 65 -29.09 -24.09 22.67
N ASP A 66 -28.63 -25.12 23.39
CA ASP A 66 -27.52 -26.01 23.04
C ASP A 66 -27.95 -27.20 22.16
N ARG A 67 -29.25 -27.34 21.84
CA ARG A 67 -29.83 -28.49 21.11
C ARG A 67 -30.93 -28.10 20.13
N GLU A 68 -31.40 -29.08 19.35
CA GLU A 68 -32.54 -28.85 18.45
C GLU A 68 -33.84 -28.59 19.21
N GLN A 69 -34.62 -27.61 18.76
CA GLN A 69 -35.99 -27.36 19.23
C GLN A 69 -36.94 -27.46 18.04
N ARG A 70 -38.10 -28.08 18.22
CA ARG A 70 -39.12 -28.16 17.17
C ARG A 70 -40.22 -27.16 17.48
N GLU A 71 -40.49 -26.27 16.55
CA GLU A 71 -41.63 -25.36 16.56
C GLU A 71 -42.82 -26.08 15.92
N LEU A 72 -43.88 -26.30 16.70
CA LEU A 72 -45.12 -26.95 16.27
C LEU A 72 -46.18 -25.88 15.98
N GLY A 73 -46.93 -26.05 14.90
CA GLY A 73 -48.10 -25.23 14.59
C GLY A 73 -49.32 -25.62 15.44
N SER A 74 -50.41 -24.85 15.31
CA SER A 74 -51.67 -25.11 16.05
C SER A 74 -52.28 -26.48 15.79
N SER A 75 -51.97 -27.12 14.65
CA SER A 75 -52.36 -28.49 14.30
C SER A 75 -51.44 -29.58 14.86
N GLY A 76 -50.42 -29.24 15.64
CA GLY A 76 -49.41 -30.18 16.15
C GLY A 76 -48.36 -30.62 15.13
N THR A 77 -48.48 -30.17 13.88
CA THR A 77 -47.50 -30.44 12.82
C THR A 77 -46.22 -29.63 13.05
N VAL A 78 -45.04 -30.22 12.79
CA VAL A 78 -43.75 -29.50 12.87
C VAL A 78 -43.71 -28.42 11.81
N ARG A 79 -43.68 -27.17 12.24
CA ARG A 79 -43.55 -26.00 11.37
C ARG A 79 -42.09 -25.74 11.03
N ARG A 80 -41.19 -25.88 12.00
CA ARG A 80 -39.75 -25.60 11.82
C ARG A 80 -38.91 -26.34 12.87
N VAL A 81 -37.69 -26.71 12.52
CA VAL A 81 -36.67 -27.19 13.47
C VAL A 81 -35.64 -26.07 13.66
N ILE A 82 -35.49 -25.61 14.90
CA ILE A 82 -34.51 -24.62 15.33
C ILE A 82 -33.23 -25.37 15.71
N PRO A 83 -32.11 -25.16 15.00
CA PRO A 83 -30.84 -25.77 15.37
C PRO A 83 -30.29 -25.16 16.67
N PRO A 84 -29.38 -25.86 17.36
CA PRO A 84 -28.66 -25.31 18.50
C PRO A 84 -28.01 -23.96 18.14
N SER A 85 -28.18 -22.97 19.00
CA SER A 85 -27.47 -21.70 18.87
C SER A 85 -26.04 -21.86 19.36
N TYR A 86 -25.08 -21.53 18.50
CA TYR A 86 -23.68 -21.48 18.89
C TYR A 86 -23.46 -20.53 20.07
N THR A 87 -22.63 -20.95 21.01
CA THR A 87 -22.22 -20.09 22.13
C THR A 87 -21.52 -18.83 21.62
N ALA A 88 -21.44 -17.79 22.45
CA ALA A 88 -20.74 -16.56 22.06
C ALA A 88 -19.28 -16.84 21.69
N GLU A 89 -18.64 -17.77 22.40
CA GLU A 89 -17.26 -18.20 22.16
C GLU A 89 -17.12 -19.02 20.86
N GLU A 90 -18.02 -19.96 20.59
CA GLU A 90 -18.01 -20.73 19.34
C GLU A 90 -18.26 -19.83 18.11
N ARG A 91 -19.16 -18.86 18.23
CA ARG A 91 -19.38 -17.85 17.17
C ARG A 91 -18.13 -17.00 16.95
N ALA A 92 -17.46 -16.60 18.02
CA ALA A 92 -16.21 -15.85 17.93
C ALA A 92 -15.10 -16.67 17.27
N ARG A 93 -14.96 -17.96 17.62
CA ARG A 93 -13.98 -18.88 17.01
C ARG A 93 -14.22 -19.07 15.51
N MET A 94 -15.45 -19.39 15.11
CA MET A 94 -15.80 -19.53 13.69
C MET A 94 -15.63 -18.23 12.90
N ALA A 95 -15.94 -17.08 13.52
CA ALA A 95 -15.70 -15.79 12.88
C ALA A 95 -14.20 -15.51 12.71
N ALA A 96 -13.37 -15.87 13.69
CA ALA A 96 -11.92 -15.75 13.61
C ALA A 96 -11.32 -16.67 12.54
N GLU A 97 -11.76 -17.93 12.47
CA GLU A 97 -11.36 -18.89 11.44
C GLU A 97 -11.72 -18.39 10.03
N ARG A 98 -12.98 -17.98 9.81
CA ARG A 98 -13.41 -17.41 8.52
C ARG A 98 -12.62 -16.16 8.15
N LYS A 99 -12.32 -15.31 9.13
CA LYS A 99 -11.48 -14.12 8.89
C LYS A 99 -10.07 -14.53 8.49
N ALA A 100 -9.48 -15.53 9.13
CA ALA A 100 -8.16 -16.06 8.77
C ALA A 100 -8.14 -16.63 7.35
N GLU A 101 -9.14 -17.45 6.98
CA GLU A 101 -9.29 -17.98 5.62
C GLU A 101 -9.43 -16.86 4.58
N GLN A 102 -10.25 -15.85 4.85
CA GLN A 102 -10.41 -14.71 3.95
C GLN A 102 -9.13 -13.89 3.80
N MET A 103 -8.37 -13.69 4.88
CA MET A 103 -7.07 -13.02 4.83
C MET A 103 -6.07 -13.81 3.99
N GLU A 104 -6.06 -15.14 4.08
CA GLU A 104 -5.17 -15.98 3.28
C GLU A 104 -5.56 -15.98 1.79
N ILE A 105 -6.85 -16.10 1.48
CA ILE A 105 -7.34 -15.98 0.10
C ILE A 105 -6.99 -14.61 -0.48
N ALA A 106 -7.14 -13.54 0.32
CA ALA A 106 -6.76 -12.20 -0.09
C ALA A 106 -5.25 -12.08 -0.37
N ARG A 107 -4.40 -12.68 0.49
CA ARG A 107 -2.94 -12.72 0.30
C ARG A 107 -2.56 -13.40 -1.02
N ILE A 108 -3.10 -14.59 -1.29
CA ILE A 108 -2.84 -15.34 -2.52
C ILE A 108 -3.29 -14.57 -3.77
N ASN A 109 -4.48 -13.94 -3.71
CA ASN A 109 -4.99 -13.17 -4.84
C ASN A 109 -4.17 -11.90 -5.10
N GLU A 110 -3.70 -11.24 -4.05
CA GLU A 110 -2.80 -10.09 -4.16
C GLU A 110 -1.43 -10.49 -4.74
N GLU A 111 -0.88 -11.63 -4.32
CA GLU A 111 0.36 -12.16 -4.91
C GLU A 111 0.21 -12.45 -6.40
N ARG A 112 -0.86 -13.15 -6.80
CA ARG A 112 -1.18 -13.39 -8.22
C ARG A 112 -1.35 -12.10 -9.00
N ARG A 113 -1.95 -11.07 -8.40
CA ARG A 113 -2.12 -9.76 -9.03
C ARG A 113 -0.77 -9.09 -9.27
N ARG A 114 0.14 -9.13 -8.29
CA ARG A 114 1.50 -8.60 -8.39
C ARG A 114 2.32 -9.32 -9.46
N GLU A 115 2.25 -10.64 -9.52
CA GLU A 115 2.93 -11.44 -10.55
C GLU A 115 2.44 -11.12 -11.96
N ARG A 116 1.12 -10.99 -12.16
CA ARG A 116 0.55 -10.58 -13.45
C ARG A 116 1.01 -9.16 -13.83
N ALA A 117 1.03 -8.24 -12.88
CA ALA A 117 1.51 -6.88 -13.14
C ALA A 117 3.00 -6.86 -13.55
N LEU A 118 3.83 -7.68 -12.91
CA LEU A 118 5.24 -7.86 -13.28
C LEU A 118 5.39 -8.39 -14.71
N LEU A 119 4.63 -9.42 -15.09
CA LEU A 119 4.67 -9.99 -16.45
C LEU A 119 4.19 -9.01 -17.52
N ILE A 120 3.19 -8.18 -17.22
CA ILE A 120 2.70 -7.14 -18.15
C ILE A 120 3.77 -6.06 -18.35
N ARG A 121 4.43 -5.62 -17.27
CA ARG A 121 5.50 -4.60 -17.34
C ARG A 121 6.73 -5.14 -18.06
N TYR A 122 7.11 -6.38 -17.76
CA TYR A 122 8.31 -7.03 -18.29
C TYR A 122 7.95 -8.36 -18.97
N PRO A 123 7.49 -8.32 -20.23
CA PRO A 123 7.12 -9.52 -20.96
C PRO A 123 8.31 -10.41 -21.33
N ASN A 124 9.53 -9.85 -21.37
CA ASN A 124 10.76 -10.57 -21.64
C ASN A 124 11.98 -9.86 -21.00
N LYS A 125 13.14 -10.52 -21.06
CA LYS A 125 14.39 -10.03 -20.49
C LYS A 125 14.85 -8.70 -21.10
N ASP A 126 14.68 -8.53 -22.40
CA ASP A 126 15.16 -7.32 -23.08
C ASP A 126 14.44 -6.06 -22.60
N VAL A 127 13.13 -6.13 -22.34
CA VAL A 127 12.37 -5.00 -21.77
C VAL A 127 12.88 -4.66 -20.37
N HIS A 128 13.12 -5.67 -19.53
CA HIS A 128 13.65 -5.48 -18.19
C HIS A 128 15.06 -4.86 -18.19
N ASP A 129 15.95 -5.36 -19.07
CA ASP A 129 17.32 -4.87 -19.16
C ASP A 129 17.41 -3.43 -19.67
N ARG A 130 16.52 -3.02 -20.59
CA ARG A 130 16.43 -1.62 -21.03
C ARG A 130 16.02 -0.71 -19.88
N GLU A 131 14.97 -1.07 -19.13
CA GLU A 131 14.53 -0.28 -17.97
C GLU A 131 15.64 -0.18 -16.91
N ARG A 132 16.40 -1.27 -16.70
CA ARG A 132 17.59 -1.26 -15.84
C ARG A 132 18.64 -0.28 -16.36
N ALA A 133 18.94 -0.31 -17.65
CA ALA A 133 19.90 0.61 -18.26
C ALA A 133 19.45 2.07 -18.12
N ASP A 134 18.17 2.38 -18.36
CA ASP A 134 17.60 3.72 -18.25
C ASP A 134 17.58 4.24 -16.81
N ALA A 135 17.38 3.35 -15.82
CA ALA A 135 17.47 3.70 -14.41
C ALA A 135 18.94 3.97 -13.99
N LEU A 136 19.87 3.15 -14.47
CA LEU A 136 21.30 3.32 -14.18
C LEU A 136 21.89 4.55 -14.86
N SER A 137 21.44 4.87 -16.08
CA SER A 137 21.95 6.03 -16.83
C SER A 137 21.67 7.35 -16.10
N GLN A 138 20.52 7.48 -15.44
CA GLN A 138 20.19 8.66 -14.65
C GLN A 138 21.16 8.87 -13.47
N VAL A 139 21.55 7.79 -12.80
CA VAL A 139 22.56 7.87 -11.73
C VAL A 139 23.94 8.16 -12.30
N ASP A 140 24.28 7.54 -13.42
CA ASP A 140 25.56 7.77 -14.10
C ASP A 140 25.72 9.22 -14.60
N ASP A 141 24.65 9.85 -15.08
CA ASP A 141 24.64 11.26 -15.47
C ASP A 141 24.93 12.18 -14.27
N VAL A 142 24.30 11.91 -13.13
CA VAL A 142 24.53 12.64 -11.88
C VAL A 142 25.98 12.45 -11.41
N MET A 143 26.48 11.22 -11.39
CA MET A 143 27.87 10.92 -11.04
C MET A 143 28.85 11.60 -12.01
N GLY A 144 28.53 11.66 -13.29
CA GLY A 144 29.32 12.36 -14.31
C GLY A 144 29.43 13.87 -14.04
N ALA A 145 28.33 14.52 -13.66
CA ALA A 145 28.33 15.93 -13.28
C ALA A 145 29.20 16.20 -12.04
N VAL A 146 29.13 15.32 -11.03
CA VAL A 146 29.96 15.40 -9.81
C VAL A 146 31.43 15.25 -10.12
N ARG A 147 31.81 14.26 -10.94
CA ARG A 147 33.20 14.04 -11.36
C ARG A 147 33.77 15.26 -12.09
N LYS A 148 32.98 15.87 -12.99
CA LYS A 148 33.37 17.12 -13.66
C LYS A 148 33.57 18.28 -12.67
N ARG A 149 32.79 18.32 -11.59
CA ARG A 149 33.00 19.28 -10.50
C ARG A 149 34.28 19.00 -9.73
N GLU A 150 34.60 17.73 -9.44
CA GLU A 150 35.87 17.34 -8.82
C GLU A 150 37.08 17.74 -9.67
N GLU A 151 37.02 17.56 -10.99
CA GLU A 151 38.06 18.02 -11.93
C GLU A 151 38.27 19.55 -11.83
N THR A 152 37.17 20.30 -11.77
CA THR A 152 37.22 21.76 -11.61
C THR A 152 37.86 22.15 -10.26
N LEU A 153 37.49 21.46 -9.18
CA LEU A 153 38.05 21.69 -7.85
C LEU A 153 39.53 21.31 -7.79
N ALA A 154 39.95 20.26 -8.49
CA ALA A 154 41.35 19.86 -8.59
C ALA A 154 42.18 20.90 -9.34
N GLU A 155 41.64 21.51 -10.39
CA GLU A 155 42.33 22.60 -11.09
C GLU A 155 42.45 23.85 -10.20
N GLN A 156 41.39 24.21 -9.47
CA GLN A 156 41.45 25.27 -8.46
C GLN A 156 42.49 24.98 -7.39
N ARG A 157 42.61 23.71 -6.97
CA ARG A 157 43.60 23.28 -5.98
C ARG A 157 45.03 23.52 -6.48
N LYS A 158 45.36 23.19 -7.73
CA LYS A 158 46.68 23.48 -8.30
C LYS A 158 47.01 24.97 -8.29
N GLN A 159 46.04 25.83 -8.59
CA GLN A 159 46.23 27.29 -8.55
C GLN A 159 46.50 27.78 -7.12
N ILE A 160 45.75 27.25 -6.14
CA ILE A 160 45.99 27.53 -4.71
C ILE A 160 47.37 27.05 -4.29
N ASP A 161 47.77 25.84 -4.68
CA ASP A 161 49.08 25.27 -4.34
C ASP A 161 50.23 26.10 -4.93
N ALA A 162 50.08 26.61 -6.16
CA ALA A 162 51.05 27.54 -6.76
C ALA A 162 51.16 28.87 -6.00
N GLU A 163 50.03 29.43 -5.53
CA GLU A 163 50.05 30.62 -4.64
C GLU A 163 50.70 30.31 -3.28
N MET A 164 50.54 29.08 -2.78
CA MET A 164 51.10 28.60 -1.52
C MET A 164 52.62 28.36 -1.58
N GLU A 165 53.20 28.09 -2.76
CA GLU A 165 54.65 27.94 -2.93
C GLU A 165 55.42 29.20 -2.48
N PHE A 166 54.84 30.39 -2.67
CA PHE A 166 55.43 31.64 -2.17
C PHE A 166 55.60 31.64 -0.64
N TYR A 167 54.73 30.92 0.06
CA TYR A 167 54.76 30.75 1.51
C TYR A 167 55.47 29.44 1.93
N GLN A 168 56.26 28.84 1.04
CA GLN A 168 56.95 27.56 1.26
C GLN A 168 55.99 26.40 1.59
N GLY A 169 54.74 26.50 1.13
CA GLY A 169 53.69 25.54 1.47
C GLY A 169 53.21 25.60 2.92
N ASP A 170 53.69 26.55 3.72
CA ASP A 170 53.31 26.70 5.12
C ASP A 170 51.98 27.46 5.24
N ARG A 171 50.93 26.74 5.66
CA ARG A 171 49.58 27.31 5.84
C ARG A 171 49.60 28.49 6.80
N GLU A 172 50.37 28.46 7.88
CA GLU A 172 50.34 29.52 8.90
C GLU A 172 50.95 30.83 8.42
N LYS A 173 51.90 30.76 7.50
CA LYS A 173 52.54 31.93 6.88
C LYS A 173 51.70 32.55 5.77
N ALA A 174 50.71 31.82 5.25
CA ALA A 174 49.82 32.30 4.20
C ALA A 174 48.79 33.33 4.74
N PRO A 175 48.46 34.37 3.96
CA PRO A 175 47.43 35.33 4.30
C PRO A 175 46.08 34.65 4.61
N PRO A 176 45.24 35.24 5.49
CA PRO A 176 43.96 34.65 5.87
C PRO A 176 43.04 34.29 4.69
N TRP A 177 43.05 35.09 3.62
CA TRP A 177 42.24 34.84 2.43
C TRP A 177 42.67 33.57 1.67
N LEU A 178 43.98 33.28 1.62
CA LEU A 178 44.53 32.12 0.90
C LEU A 178 44.29 30.84 1.69
N ARG A 179 44.46 30.89 3.02
CA ARG A 179 44.08 29.78 3.92
C ARG A 179 42.60 29.43 3.77
N ARG A 180 41.74 30.45 3.77
CA ARG A 180 40.29 30.23 3.60
C ARG A 180 39.97 29.63 2.22
N LYS A 181 40.61 30.11 1.16
CA LYS A 181 40.45 29.55 -0.20
C LYS A 181 40.83 28.06 -0.26
N LEU A 182 41.91 27.67 0.42
CA LEU A 182 42.32 26.27 0.56
C LEU A 182 41.28 25.45 1.34
N GLU A 183 40.84 25.94 2.50
CA GLU A 183 39.84 25.28 3.36
C GLU A 183 38.51 25.08 2.63
N ASP A 184 38.02 26.12 1.95
CA ASP A 184 36.78 26.07 1.17
C ASP A 184 36.88 25.04 0.02
N ASN A 185 38.05 24.92 -0.62
CA ASN A 185 38.29 23.90 -1.66
C ASN A 185 38.31 22.48 -1.05
N GLU A 186 39.01 22.29 0.07
CA GLU A 186 39.09 21.01 0.79
C GLU A 186 37.69 20.54 1.25
N GLU A 187 36.88 21.45 1.79
CA GLU A 187 35.50 21.18 2.18
C GLU A 187 34.64 20.81 0.97
N GLN A 188 34.72 21.58 -0.12
CA GLN A 188 33.96 21.28 -1.34
C GLN A 188 34.32 19.92 -1.93
N VAL A 189 35.62 19.56 -1.98
CA VAL A 189 36.07 18.24 -2.44
C VAL A 189 35.54 17.14 -1.53
N PHE A 190 35.59 17.34 -0.20
CA PHE A 190 35.05 16.37 0.75
C PHE A 190 33.56 16.11 0.53
N VAL A 191 32.77 17.16 0.32
CA VAL A 191 31.33 17.05 0.04
C VAL A 191 31.08 16.30 -1.28
N GLN A 192 31.82 16.61 -2.36
CA GLN A 192 31.66 15.91 -3.64
C GLN A 192 31.96 14.41 -3.50
N LYS A 193 33.06 14.04 -2.82
CA LYS A 193 33.42 12.64 -2.60
C LYS A 193 32.36 11.87 -1.83
N ARG A 194 31.85 12.45 -0.74
CA ARG A 194 30.77 11.87 0.06
C ARG A 194 29.52 11.63 -0.78
N PHE A 195 29.15 12.59 -1.62
CA PHE A 195 28.01 12.46 -2.52
C PHE A 195 28.24 11.37 -3.56
N LEU A 196 29.44 11.26 -4.13
CA LEU A 196 29.78 10.20 -5.09
C LEU A 196 29.70 8.80 -4.46
N ASP A 197 30.13 8.64 -3.21
CA ASP A 197 29.99 7.40 -2.46
C ASP A 197 28.50 7.02 -2.26
N GLU A 198 27.65 8.02 -1.99
CA GLU A 198 26.21 7.82 -1.87
C GLU A 198 25.57 7.40 -3.19
N GLN A 199 25.92 8.06 -4.30
CA GLN A 199 25.44 7.69 -5.63
C GLN A 199 25.93 6.30 -6.06
N THR A 200 27.14 5.90 -5.66
CA THR A 200 27.66 4.55 -5.92
C THR A 200 26.82 3.50 -5.21
N LYS A 201 26.47 3.72 -3.93
CA LYS A 201 25.57 2.84 -3.18
C LYS A 201 24.15 2.84 -3.73
N GLU A 202 23.66 3.97 -4.24
CA GLU A 202 22.38 4.02 -4.97
C GLU A 202 22.42 3.09 -6.18
N LYS A 203 23.47 3.20 -7.00
CA LYS A 203 23.67 2.36 -8.18
C LYS A 203 23.68 0.87 -7.82
N GLU A 204 24.37 0.49 -6.74
CA GLU A 204 24.36 -0.88 -6.21
C GLU A 204 22.97 -1.33 -5.78
N ARG A 205 22.22 -0.46 -5.09
CA ARG A 205 20.85 -0.76 -4.64
C ARG A 205 19.89 -0.96 -5.82
N ILE A 206 20.01 -0.12 -6.85
CA ILE A 206 19.24 -0.25 -8.09
C ILE A 206 19.55 -1.60 -8.73
N ASN A 207 20.82 -1.94 -8.90
CA ASN A 207 21.23 -3.24 -9.46
C ASN A 207 20.65 -4.41 -8.64
N ALA A 208 20.82 -4.40 -7.32
CA ALA A 208 20.32 -5.46 -6.45
C ALA A 208 18.79 -5.65 -6.57
N ARG A 209 18.03 -4.54 -6.64
CA ARG A 209 16.57 -4.59 -6.84
C ARG A 209 16.20 -5.21 -8.18
N PHE A 210 16.85 -4.80 -9.27
CA PHE A 210 16.61 -5.37 -10.60
C PHE A 210 17.04 -6.84 -10.67
N ASP A 211 18.11 -7.23 -9.97
CA ASP A 211 18.57 -8.62 -9.95
C ASP A 211 17.58 -9.52 -9.17
N GLU A 212 17.01 -9.04 -8.06
CA GLU A 212 15.92 -9.73 -7.34
C GLU A 212 14.65 -9.86 -8.19
N GLU A 213 14.25 -8.77 -8.86
CA GLU A 213 13.10 -8.73 -9.77
C GLU A 213 13.28 -9.71 -10.94
N LEU A 214 14.47 -9.74 -11.54
CA LEU A 214 14.83 -10.68 -12.60
C LEU A 214 14.76 -12.14 -12.12
N GLY A 215 15.15 -12.42 -10.88
CA GLY A 215 15.01 -13.74 -10.26
C GLY A 215 13.56 -14.24 -10.27
N LYS A 216 12.62 -13.39 -9.88
CA LYS A 216 11.17 -13.68 -9.91
C LYS A 216 10.66 -13.81 -11.34
N LEU A 217 11.02 -12.88 -12.22
CA LEU A 217 10.58 -12.89 -13.62
C LEU A 217 11.03 -14.15 -14.36
N ARG A 218 12.26 -14.64 -14.14
CA ARG A 218 12.74 -15.89 -14.75
C ARG A 218 11.86 -17.09 -14.40
N GLN A 219 11.40 -17.18 -13.15
CA GLN A 219 10.49 -18.25 -12.74
C GLN A 219 9.10 -18.10 -13.40
N LEU A 220 8.59 -16.87 -13.46
CA LEU A 220 7.28 -16.58 -14.08
C LEU A 220 7.27 -16.83 -15.59
N TRP A 221 8.33 -16.43 -16.31
CA TRP A 221 8.46 -16.69 -17.76
C TRP A 221 8.58 -18.20 -18.05
N ALA A 222 9.34 -18.95 -17.26
CA ALA A 222 9.47 -20.40 -17.42
C ALA A 222 8.14 -21.16 -17.17
N THR A 223 7.34 -20.68 -16.23
CA THR A 223 6.02 -21.25 -15.93
C THR A 223 4.99 -20.87 -17.02
N GLY A 224 5.05 -19.62 -17.49
CA GLY A 224 4.19 -19.10 -18.57
C GLY A 224 4.44 -19.77 -19.93
N SER A 225 5.70 -20.05 -20.29
CA SER A 225 6.04 -20.75 -21.54
C SER A 225 5.51 -22.18 -21.58
N THR A 226 5.44 -22.84 -20.42
CA THR A 226 4.90 -24.20 -20.29
C THR A 226 3.36 -24.21 -20.44
N SER A 227 2.70 -23.16 -19.94
CA SER A 227 1.23 -23.02 -19.99
C SER A 227 0.70 -22.76 -21.41
N GLY A 228 1.44 -22.00 -22.23
CA GLY A 228 1.07 -21.69 -23.61
C GLY A 228 1.22 -22.86 -24.59
N SER A 229 2.07 -23.85 -24.27
CA SER A 229 2.29 -25.03 -25.12
C SER A 229 1.21 -26.11 -24.96
N ALA A 230 0.47 -26.12 -23.84
CA ALA A 230 -0.57 -27.12 -23.57
C ALA A 230 -1.93 -26.81 -24.24
N THR A 231 -2.13 -25.60 -24.79
CA THR A 231 -3.43 -25.18 -25.35
C THR A 231 -3.54 -25.39 -26.86
N LEU A 232 -2.46 -25.79 -27.56
CA LEU A 232 -2.42 -25.90 -29.02
C LEU A 232 -2.57 -27.33 -29.57
N SER A 233 -2.98 -28.30 -28.75
CA SER A 233 -3.14 -29.71 -29.16
C SER A 233 -4.57 -30.25 -29.02
N ARG A 234 -5.60 -29.45 -29.32
CA ARG A 234 -6.98 -29.95 -29.38
C ARG A 234 -7.74 -29.43 -30.58
#